data_AF-A0A952AZ09-F1
#
_entry.id   AF-A0A952AZ09-F1
#
_cell.length_a   1.000
_cell.length_b   1.000
_cell.length_c   1.000
_cell.angle_alpha   90.00
_cell.angle_beta   90.00
_cell.angle_gamma   90.00
#
_symmetry.space_group_name_H-M   'P 1'
#
loop_
_entity.id
_entity.type
_entity.pdbx_description
1 polymer ?
#
loop_
_entity_poly.entity_id
_entity_poly.type
_entity_poly.pdbx_seq_one_letter_code
_entity_poly.pdbx_strand_id
1 'polypeptide(L)'
;MILDCYQCSSCYFEDKKKSSRIDPLTISEQQPKKIFENVLVVFVCVEMYDSKEEVEEAAEEFGSLSEMIGKRPIVLCPNVHLSIDKAPEKQALWLIGELEKRLIDQDYEVHRLSFGYHKQYGMECDGNVGSVVGRRFYGSDQKQFLRLLTRLGVCPPESLPNDMPAWAKILTERLLKVLVSRSETYNVAKRMLQEQLDSTGYSELWTCMLFEGERKPIEDYLSTLYEIIEEYSDVRIHRAMNLSVPDFANAARFLFRKYPEAIEAGRVRIYNSQVADLEFLLTRSSVLLAFPKKPRKTGSHAGEISFGIYCKDEDFAKNLIQWYRTFLVDARFGWIQTESELNAVINELEEEKFQSKRE
;
A
#
# COMPACT_ATOMS: atom_id res chain seq x y z
N MET A 1 -5.42 7.53 -7.16
CA MET A 1 -4.59 8.00 -8.30
C MET A 1 -3.16 8.15 -7.87
N ILE A 2 -2.18 7.69 -8.67
CA ILE A 2 -0.74 7.82 -8.37
C ILE A 2 -0.08 8.75 -9.39
N LEU A 3 0.69 9.71 -8.90
CA LEU A 3 1.57 10.56 -9.70
C LEU A 3 3.02 10.31 -9.31
N ASP A 4 3.89 10.16 -10.29
CA ASP A 4 5.34 10.16 -10.10
C ASP A 4 5.96 11.26 -10.97
N CYS A 5 6.35 12.35 -10.32
CA CYS A 5 6.70 13.62 -10.94
C CYS A 5 8.22 13.80 -10.99
N TYR A 6 8.72 14.22 -12.15
CA TYR A 6 10.13 14.43 -12.45
C TYR A 6 10.33 15.79 -13.10
N GLN A 7 11.13 16.65 -12.49
CA GLN A 7 11.63 17.86 -13.10
C GLN A 7 12.76 17.50 -14.08
N CYS A 8 12.56 17.80 -15.36
CA CYS A 8 13.51 17.44 -16.41
C CYS A 8 13.95 18.65 -17.22
N SER A 9 15.28 18.85 -17.33
CA SER A 9 15.89 19.79 -18.27
C SER A 9 15.64 19.36 -19.72
N SER A 10 15.68 18.06 -19.99
CA SER A 10 15.36 17.49 -21.31
C SER A 10 14.74 16.10 -21.17
N CYS A 11 13.76 15.79 -22.02
CA CYS A 11 13.26 14.43 -22.17
C CYS A 11 12.74 14.16 -23.57
N TYR A 12 12.67 12.87 -23.93
CA TYR A 12 12.02 12.43 -25.17
C TYR A 12 11.18 11.19 -24.95
N PHE A 13 10.13 11.05 -25.76
CA PHE A 13 9.24 9.89 -25.76
C PHE A 13 8.94 9.47 -27.19
N GLU A 14 8.98 8.17 -27.46
CA GLU A 14 8.70 7.59 -28.76
C GLU A 14 7.86 6.33 -28.64
N ASP A 15 6.73 6.30 -29.33
CA ASP A 15 5.87 5.12 -29.42
C ASP A 15 6.49 4.03 -30.27
N LYS A 16 6.65 2.83 -29.70
CA LYS A 16 7.24 1.68 -30.40
C LYS A 16 6.21 0.67 -30.85
N LYS A 17 5.59 -0.01 -29.88
CA LYS A 17 4.64 -1.10 -30.15
C LYS A 17 3.36 -0.85 -29.40
N LYS A 18 2.22 -1.08 -30.06
CA LYS A 18 0.92 -1.15 -29.37
C LYS A 18 0.97 -2.26 -28.32
N SER A 19 0.38 -2.01 -27.16
CA SER A 19 0.21 -3.04 -26.14
C SER A 19 -0.74 -4.12 -26.65
N SER A 20 -0.39 -5.39 -26.43
CA SER A 20 -1.25 -6.54 -26.71
C SER A 20 -2.12 -6.94 -25.52
N ARG A 21 -2.01 -6.23 -24.39
CA ARG A 21 -2.65 -6.58 -23.11
C ARG A 21 -3.87 -5.72 -22.78
N ILE A 22 -4.28 -4.86 -23.70
CA ILE A 22 -5.38 -3.91 -23.53
C ILE A 22 -6.32 -3.92 -24.73
N ASP A 23 -7.55 -3.45 -24.55
CA ASP A 23 -8.54 -3.29 -25.62
C ASP A 23 -7.97 -2.38 -26.73
N PRO A 24 -7.84 -2.86 -27.98
CA PRO A 24 -7.34 -2.05 -29.09
C PRO A 24 -8.10 -0.73 -29.31
N LEU A 25 -9.36 -0.64 -28.86
CA LEU A 25 -10.19 0.57 -28.95
C LEU A 25 -9.79 1.64 -27.93
N THR A 26 -9.06 1.29 -26.87
CA THR A 26 -8.57 2.25 -25.85
C THR A 26 -7.19 2.82 -26.19
N ILE A 27 -6.51 2.23 -27.18
CA ILE A 27 -5.21 2.69 -27.68
C ILE A 27 -5.40 3.98 -28.46
N SER A 28 -4.70 5.04 -28.05
CA SER A 28 -4.77 6.33 -28.75
C SER A 28 -4.08 6.27 -30.12
N GLU A 29 -4.20 7.33 -30.91
CA GLU A 29 -3.38 7.48 -32.10
C GLU A 29 -1.88 7.47 -31.75
N GLN A 30 -1.07 6.91 -32.65
CA GLN A 30 0.37 6.86 -32.48
C GLN A 30 0.94 8.27 -32.62
N GLN A 31 1.79 8.66 -31.67
CA GLN A 31 2.48 9.94 -31.73
C GLN A 31 3.90 9.76 -32.29
N PRO A 32 4.42 10.72 -33.07
CA PRO A 32 5.82 10.73 -33.44
C PRO A 32 6.69 10.95 -32.19
N LYS A 33 8.01 10.77 -32.33
CA LYS A 33 8.95 11.09 -31.26
C LYS A 33 8.74 12.55 -30.82
N LYS A 34 8.39 12.75 -29.55
CA LYS A 34 8.27 14.07 -28.92
C LYS A 34 9.50 14.34 -28.07
N ILE A 35 9.95 15.58 -28.07
CA ILE A 35 11.08 16.08 -27.28
C ILE A 35 10.57 17.29 -26.51
N PHE A 36 10.92 17.37 -25.24
CA PHE A 36 10.54 18.47 -24.35
C PHE A 36 11.76 18.97 -23.59
N GLU A 37 11.74 20.24 -23.23
CA GLU A 37 12.80 20.91 -22.47
C GLU A 37 12.19 21.68 -21.29
N ASN A 38 12.87 21.66 -20.15
CA ASN A 38 12.45 22.33 -18.90
C ASN A 38 10.98 22.06 -18.52
N VAL A 39 10.62 20.79 -18.41
CA VAL A 39 9.25 20.33 -18.13
C VAL A 39 9.14 19.58 -16.82
N LEU A 40 7.91 19.49 -16.31
CA LEU A 40 7.54 18.54 -15.27
C LEU A 40 6.93 17.30 -15.94
N VAL A 41 7.68 16.20 -16.03
CA VAL A 41 7.14 14.92 -16.49
C VAL A 41 6.39 14.26 -15.35
N VAL A 42 5.18 13.79 -15.63
CA VAL A 42 4.32 13.14 -14.64
C VAL A 42 3.90 11.78 -15.18
N PHE A 43 4.41 10.72 -14.57
CA PHE A 43 3.85 9.39 -14.79
C PHE A 43 2.56 9.25 -13.99
N VAL A 44 1.44 9.02 -14.68
CA VAL A 44 0.10 8.95 -14.07
C VAL A 44 -0.42 7.52 -14.12
N CYS A 45 -0.82 7.00 -12.97
CA CYS A 45 -1.53 5.73 -12.86
C CYS A 45 -2.89 5.95 -12.19
N VAL A 46 -3.94 5.53 -12.89
CA VAL A 46 -5.31 5.56 -12.37
C VAL A 46 -5.62 4.20 -11.76
N GLU A 47 -6.19 4.19 -10.56
CA GLU A 47 -6.57 3.01 -9.80
C GLU A 47 -8.08 2.80 -9.81
N MET A 48 -8.51 1.56 -9.56
CA MET A 48 -9.89 1.05 -9.72
C MET A 48 -11.00 1.98 -9.22
N TYR A 49 -10.84 2.59 -8.05
CA TYR A 49 -11.88 3.43 -7.42
C TYR A 49 -11.63 4.93 -7.57
N ASP A 50 -10.69 5.31 -8.43
CA ASP A 50 -10.45 6.72 -8.72
C ASP A 50 -11.62 7.30 -9.53
N SER A 51 -11.85 8.59 -9.34
CA SER A 51 -12.96 9.34 -9.90
C SER A 51 -12.53 10.80 -10.12
N LYS A 52 -13.50 11.70 -10.36
CA LYS A 52 -13.23 13.14 -10.43
C LYS A 52 -12.66 13.72 -9.13
N GLU A 53 -13.00 13.15 -7.97
CA GLU A 53 -12.45 13.57 -6.68
C GLU A 53 -10.92 13.53 -6.69
N GLU A 54 -10.33 12.39 -7.09
CA GLU A 54 -8.87 12.23 -7.15
C GLU A 54 -8.22 13.07 -8.25
N VAL A 55 -8.98 13.44 -9.30
CA VAL A 55 -8.50 14.39 -10.33
C VAL A 55 -8.38 15.80 -9.74
N GLU A 56 -9.35 16.23 -8.94
CA GLU A 56 -9.32 17.54 -8.27
C GLU A 56 -8.18 17.59 -7.25
N GLU A 57 -8.06 16.57 -6.38
CA GLU A 57 -6.94 16.47 -5.42
C GLU A 57 -5.57 16.48 -6.13
N ALA A 58 -5.46 15.75 -7.25
CA ALA A 58 -4.26 15.75 -8.06
C ALA A 58 -3.96 17.13 -8.65
N ALA A 59 -4.95 17.84 -9.18
CA ALA A 59 -4.79 19.18 -9.74
C ALA A 59 -4.37 20.21 -8.67
N GLU A 60 -4.95 20.15 -7.47
CA GLU A 60 -4.56 21.02 -6.35
C GLU A 60 -3.10 20.80 -5.92
N GLU A 61 -2.63 19.56 -5.93
CA GLU A 61 -1.23 19.24 -5.64
C GLU A 61 -0.26 19.87 -6.64
N PHE A 62 -0.63 20.01 -7.92
CA PHE A 62 0.22 20.71 -8.90
C PHE A 62 0.43 22.18 -8.56
N GLY A 63 -0.57 22.84 -7.96
CA GLY A 63 -0.41 24.19 -7.41
C GLY A 63 0.69 24.24 -6.35
N SER A 64 0.62 23.33 -5.37
CA SER A 64 1.62 23.20 -4.30
C SER A 64 3.02 22.86 -4.82
N LEU A 65 3.11 21.96 -5.81
CA LEU A 65 4.37 21.65 -6.48
C LEU A 65 4.93 22.88 -7.22
N SER A 66 4.07 23.64 -7.91
CA SER A 66 4.49 24.81 -8.68
C SER A 66 5.02 25.93 -7.78
N GLU A 67 4.48 26.10 -6.57
CA GLU A 67 5.04 27.01 -5.56
C GLU A 67 6.44 26.58 -5.11
N MET A 68 6.67 25.27 -4.98
CA MET A 68 7.94 24.72 -4.51
C MET A 68 9.05 24.74 -5.57
N ILE A 69 8.74 24.32 -6.80
CA ILE A 69 9.74 24.09 -7.85
C ILE A 69 9.58 25.00 -9.07
N GLY A 70 8.60 25.90 -9.07
CA GLY A 70 8.27 26.79 -10.18
C GLY A 70 7.29 26.16 -11.19
N LYS A 71 6.43 27.00 -11.79
CA LYS A 71 5.49 26.61 -12.85
C LYS A 71 6.27 26.23 -14.12
N ARG A 72 6.02 25.03 -14.65
CA ARG A 72 6.63 24.48 -15.87
C ARG A 72 5.54 23.85 -16.75
N PRO A 73 5.79 23.67 -18.07
CA PRO A 73 4.94 22.82 -18.88
C PRO A 73 4.94 21.39 -18.32
N ILE A 74 3.77 20.75 -18.34
CA ILE A 74 3.53 19.43 -17.76
C ILE A 74 3.43 18.41 -18.89
N VAL A 75 4.17 17.30 -18.77
CA VAL A 75 4.04 16.16 -19.68
C VAL A 75 3.35 15.02 -18.93
N LEU A 76 2.07 14.78 -19.22
CA LEU A 76 1.32 13.66 -18.66
C LEU A 76 1.65 12.38 -19.44
N CYS A 77 2.29 11.43 -18.77
CA CYS A 77 2.65 10.12 -19.30
C CYS A 77 1.80 9.03 -18.63
N PRO A 78 0.80 8.44 -19.32
CA PRO A 78 0.07 7.29 -18.79
C PRO A 78 1.03 6.14 -18.47
N ASN A 79 1.01 5.66 -17.23
CA ASN A 79 1.90 4.59 -16.76
C ASN A 79 1.19 3.65 -15.79
N VAL A 80 0.73 2.52 -16.32
CA VAL A 80 -0.05 1.54 -15.56
C VAL A 80 0.78 0.76 -14.52
N HIS A 81 2.11 0.81 -14.60
CA HIS A 81 2.99 -0.03 -13.78
C HIS A 81 3.17 0.47 -12.34
N LEU A 82 2.65 1.66 -12.01
CA LEU A 82 2.77 2.21 -10.65
C LEU A 82 1.84 1.52 -9.64
N SER A 83 0.78 0.86 -10.10
CA SER A 83 -0.17 0.14 -9.23
C SER A 83 -0.51 -1.25 -9.75
N ILE A 84 -0.78 -2.16 -8.81
CA ILE A 84 -1.40 -3.46 -9.10
C ILE A 84 -2.93 -3.33 -9.21
N ASP A 85 -3.52 -2.33 -8.53
CA ASP A 85 -4.96 -2.04 -8.47
C ASP A 85 -5.39 -1.04 -9.56
N LYS A 86 -4.78 -1.16 -10.75
CA LYS A 86 -5.03 -0.30 -11.91
C LYS A 86 -6.51 -0.30 -12.30
N ALA A 87 -7.01 0.87 -12.70
CA ALA A 87 -8.36 1.02 -13.23
C ALA A 87 -8.54 0.31 -14.58
N PRO A 88 -9.78 -0.07 -14.93
CA PRO A 88 -10.14 -0.39 -16.30
C PRO A 88 -9.69 0.69 -17.28
N GLU A 89 -9.24 0.28 -18.46
CA GLU A 89 -8.58 1.16 -19.43
C GLU A 89 -9.42 2.36 -19.86
N LYS A 90 -10.73 2.17 -20.06
CA LYS A 90 -11.66 3.24 -20.43
C LYS A 90 -11.77 4.31 -19.34
N GLN A 91 -11.81 3.89 -18.07
CA GLN A 91 -11.82 4.79 -16.92
C GLN A 91 -10.47 5.51 -16.79
N ALA A 92 -9.36 4.79 -16.94
CA ALA A 92 -8.02 5.40 -16.89
C ALA A 92 -7.84 6.47 -17.97
N LEU A 93 -8.21 6.15 -19.22
CA LEU A 93 -8.13 7.09 -20.34
C LEU A 93 -8.99 8.33 -20.09
N TRP A 94 -10.22 8.14 -19.59
CA TRP A 94 -11.13 9.23 -19.28
C TRP A 94 -10.59 10.13 -18.16
N LEU A 95 -10.15 9.58 -17.03
CA LEU A 95 -9.66 10.35 -15.88
C LEU A 95 -8.35 11.08 -16.17
N ILE A 96 -7.44 10.49 -16.94
CA ILE A 96 -6.22 11.21 -17.38
C ILE A 96 -6.62 12.38 -18.30
N GLY A 97 -7.63 12.22 -19.14
CA GLY A 97 -8.17 13.31 -19.96
C GLY A 97 -8.86 14.41 -19.14
N GLU A 98 -9.56 14.06 -18.07
CA GLU A 98 -10.13 15.06 -17.16
C GLU A 98 -9.04 15.81 -16.39
N LEU A 99 -7.96 15.13 -15.97
CA LEU A 99 -6.79 15.78 -15.35
C LEU A 99 -6.12 16.76 -16.31
N GLU A 100 -5.93 16.38 -17.58
CA GLU A 100 -5.41 17.29 -18.61
C GLU A 100 -6.24 18.57 -18.71
N LYS A 101 -7.57 18.44 -18.85
CA LYS A 101 -8.47 19.60 -18.93
C LYS A 101 -8.38 20.47 -17.67
N ARG A 102 -8.41 19.84 -16.50
CA ARG A 102 -8.41 20.55 -15.21
C ARG A 102 -7.14 21.37 -15.00
N LEU A 103 -6.00 20.85 -15.44
CA LEU A 103 -4.72 21.56 -15.41
C LEU A 103 -4.67 22.72 -16.43
N ILE A 104 -5.21 22.52 -17.63
CA ILE A 104 -5.34 23.61 -18.62
C ILE A 104 -6.22 24.74 -18.08
N ASP A 105 -7.33 24.41 -17.40
CA ASP A 105 -8.22 25.39 -16.75
C ASP A 105 -7.51 26.17 -15.62
N GLN A 106 -6.43 25.61 -15.05
CA GLN A 106 -5.53 26.28 -14.10
C GLN A 106 -4.35 26.99 -14.79
N ASP A 107 -4.43 27.22 -16.10
CA ASP A 107 -3.44 27.94 -16.91
C ASP A 107 -2.10 27.19 -17.03
N TYR A 108 -2.06 25.87 -16.88
CA TYR A 108 -0.86 25.09 -17.19
C TYR A 108 -0.77 24.78 -18.69
N GLU A 109 0.44 24.83 -19.24
CA GLU A 109 0.74 24.20 -20.53
C GLU A 109 0.86 22.69 -20.30
N VAL A 110 0.00 21.89 -20.93
CA VAL A 110 -0.08 20.44 -20.72
C VAL A 110 0.08 19.68 -22.03
N HIS A 111 0.95 18.68 -22.02
CA HIS A 111 1.19 17.74 -23.10
C HIS A 111 0.85 16.33 -22.65
N ARG A 112 -0.23 15.75 -23.18
CA ARG A 112 -0.54 14.34 -22.93
C ARG A 112 0.09 13.41 -23.97
N LEU A 113 0.84 12.44 -23.49
CA LEU A 113 1.40 11.37 -24.32
C LEU A 113 0.33 10.32 -24.65
N SER A 114 0.54 9.60 -25.76
CA SER A 114 -0.35 8.53 -26.22
C SER A 114 -0.54 7.42 -25.18
N PHE A 115 -1.74 6.86 -25.11
CA PHE A 115 -2.11 5.76 -24.22
C PHE A 115 -1.96 4.42 -24.93
N GLY A 116 -1.48 3.39 -24.23
CA GLY A 116 -1.49 2.02 -24.73
C GLY A 116 -0.31 1.57 -25.59
N TYR A 117 0.82 2.28 -25.53
CA TYR A 117 2.04 1.92 -26.26
C TYR A 117 3.17 1.57 -25.30
N HIS A 118 3.98 0.58 -25.69
CA HIS A 118 5.36 0.48 -25.24
C HIS A 118 6.13 1.69 -25.78
N LYS A 119 6.68 2.49 -24.88
CA LYS A 119 7.45 3.69 -25.22
C LYS A 119 8.93 3.49 -24.97
N GLN A 120 9.76 3.98 -25.88
CA GLN A 120 11.15 4.28 -25.58
C GLN A 120 11.20 5.74 -25.11
N TYR A 121 11.91 5.99 -24.01
CA TYR A 121 12.07 7.35 -23.51
C TYR A 121 13.44 7.54 -22.85
N GLY A 122 13.85 8.79 -22.76
CA GLY A 122 15.04 9.22 -22.02
C GLY A 122 14.74 10.54 -21.31
N MET A 123 15.32 10.72 -20.13
CA MET A 123 15.02 11.84 -19.24
C MET A 123 16.33 12.30 -18.59
N GLU A 124 16.57 13.60 -18.58
CA GLU A 124 17.62 14.24 -17.81
C GLU A 124 16.96 15.02 -16.67
N CYS A 125 17.12 14.53 -15.44
CA CYS A 125 16.48 15.13 -14.26
C CYS A 125 17.43 16.10 -13.56
N ASP A 126 16.91 17.23 -13.10
CA ASP A 126 17.73 18.34 -12.58
C ASP A 126 18.43 18.01 -11.25
N GLY A 127 17.90 17.05 -10.49
CA GLY A 127 18.56 16.50 -9.30
C GLY A 127 18.59 17.40 -8.05
N ASN A 128 17.92 18.56 -8.08
CA ASN A 128 17.69 19.42 -6.93
C ASN A 128 16.63 18.86 -5.94
N VAL A 129 16.51 19.52 -4.78
CA VAL A 129 15.44 19.19 -3.82
C VAL A 129 14.09 19.41 -4.49
N GLY A 130 13.21 18.42 -4.43
CA GLY A 130 11.90 18.45 -5.07
C GLY A 130 11.89 18.06 -6.56
N SER A 131 13.03 17.68 -7.17
CA SER A 131 13.03 17.25 -8.58
C SER A 131 12.34 15.92 -8.82
N VAL A 132 12.17 15.09 -7.78
CA VAL A 132 11.48 13.80 -7.86
C VAL A 132 10.48 13.70 -6.73
N VAL A 133 9.19 13.69 -7.09
CA VAL A 133 8.09 13.71 -6.12
C VAL A 133 7.01 12.73 -6.52
N GLY A 134 6.78 11.72 -5.68
CA GLY A 134 5.61 10.87 -5.80
C GLY A 134 4.41 11.42 -5.01
N ARG A 135 3.20 11.13 -5.47
CA ARG A 135 1.94 11.39 -4.76
C ARG A 135 0.95 10.26 -5.02
N ARG A 136 0.12 9.97 -4.04
CA ARG A 136 -0.98 9.01 -4.17
C ARG A 136 -2.21 9.56 -3.45
N PHE A 137 -3.30 9.62 -4.19
CA PHE A 137 -4.60 10.13 -3.81
C PHE A 137 -5.55 8.96 -3.59
N TYR A 138 -6.18 8.91 -2.43
CA TYR A 138 -6.97 7.76 -1.99
C TYR A 138 -8.49 8.02 -2.01
N GLY A 139 -8.90 9.30 -2.10
CA GLY A 139 -10.28 9.74 -2.05
C GLY A 139 -10.96 9.51 -0.71
N SER A 140 -12.29 9.49 -0.74
CA SER A 140 -13.12 9.35 0.46
C SER A 140 -12.88 8.07 1.27
N ASP A 141 -13.19 8.14 2.56
CA ASP A 141 -13.15 7.02 3.49
C ASP A 141 -13.89 5.78 3.01
N GLN A 142 -15.03 5.96 2.32
CA GLN A 142 -15.81 4.86 1.77
C GLN A 142 -15.07 4.13 0.64
N LYS A 143 -14.38 4.86 -0.24
CA LYS A 143 -13.59 4.24 -1.33
C LYS A 143 -12.42 3.45 -0.76
N GLN A 144 -11.82 3.97 0.30
CA GLN A 144 -10.69 3.30 0.93
C GLN A 144 -11.13 2.02 1.66
N PHE A 145 -12.28 2.05 2.32
CA PHE A 145 -12.86 0.83 2.90
C PHE A 145 -13.31 -0.17 1.82
N LEU A 146 -13.85 0.31 0.69
CA LEU A 146 -14.21 -0.56 -0.43
C LEU A 146 -12.99 -1.24 -1.07
N ARG A 147 -11.86 -0.53 -1.22
CA ARG A 147 -10.58 -1.12 -1.65
C ARG A 147 -10.20 -2.31 -0.78
N LEU A 148 -10.34 -2.16 0.54
CA LEU A 148 -10.09 -3.25 1.48
C LEU A 148 -11.03 -4.43 1.25
N LEU A 149 -12.35 -4.19 1.21
CA LEU A 149 -13.34 -5.25 1.05
C LEU A 149 -13.10 -6.04 -0.25
N THR A 150 -12.68 -5.37 -1.31
CA THR A 150 -12.34 -6.03 -2.57
C THR A 150 -11.05 -6.86 -2.45
N ARG A 151 -10.01 -6.36 -1.78
CA ARG A 151 -8.79 -7.15 -1.53
C ARG A 151 -9.04 -8.37 -0.65
N LEU A 152 -9.97 -8.27 0.30
CA LEU A 152 -10.42 -9.39 1.13
C LEU A 152 -11.35 -10.35 0.39
N GLY A 153 -11.70 -10.09 -0.86
CA GLY A 153 -12.64 -10.89 -1.65
C GLY A 153 -14.10 -10.79 -1.19
N VAL A 154 -14.42 -9.82 -0.33
CA VAL A 154 -15.77 -9.56 0.17
C VAL A 154 -16.62 -8.87 -0.89
N CYS A 155 -16.02 -7.92 -1.62
CA CYS A 155 -16.65 -7.21 -2.73
C CYS A 155 -15.97 -7.54 -4.06
N PRO A 156 -16.69 -7.64 -5.19
CA PRO A 156 -16.05 -7.71 -6.49
C PRO A 156 -15.36 -6.38 -6.86
N PRO A 157 -14.31 -6.40 -7.70
CA PRO A 157 -13.60 -5.20 -8.19
C PRO A 157 -14.48 -4.09 -8.74
N GLU A 158 -15.58 -4.46 -9.39
CA GLU A 158 -16.47 -3.51 -10.07
C GLU A 158 -17.49 -2.87 -9.13
N SER A 159 -17.43 -3.19 -7.83
CA SER A 159 -18.31 -2.60 -6.83
C SER A 159 -18.08 -1.11 -6.74
N LEU A 160 -19.15 -0.35 -6.58
CA LEU A 160 -19.13 1.05 -6.21
C LEU A 160 -19.30 1.19 -4.69
N PRO A 161 -18.99 2.36 -4.10
CA PRO A 161 -19.25 2.60 -2.68
C PRO A 161 -20.70 2.31 -2.25
N ASN A 162 -21.66 2.49 -3.17
CA ASN A 162 -23.07 2.19 -2.93
C ASN A 162 -23.39 0.69 -2.93
N ASP A 163 -22.53 -0.16 -3.48
CA ASP A 163 -22.70 -1.61 -3.55
C ASP A 163 -22.16 -2.32 -2.30
N MET A 164 -21.53 -1.60 -1.37
CA MET A 164 -21.04 -2.16 -0.11
C MET A 164 -22.17 -2.86 0.67
N PRO A 165 -21.88 -4.00 1.32
CA PRO A 165 -22.83 -4.68 2.20
C PRO A 165 -23.42 -3.73 3.25
N ALA A 166 -24.66 -3.98 3.67
CA ALA A 166 -25.34 -3.12 4.64
C ALA A 166 -24.56 -2.95 5.95
N TRP A 167 -23.93 -4.03 6.46
CA TRP A 167 -23.08 -3.97 7.64
C TRP A 167 -21.86 -3.06 7.42
N ALA A 168 -21.26 -3.10 6.22
CA ALA A 168 -20.10 -2.28 5.87
C ALA A 168 -20.44 -0.78 5.81
N LYS A 169 -21.65 -0.43 5.33
CA LYS A 169 -22.14 0.96 5.34
C LYS A 169 -22.28 1.51 6.77
N ILE A 170 -22.84 0.71 7.68
CA ILE A 170 -22.96 1.09 9.10
C ILE A 170 -21.59 1.34 9.73
N LEU A 171 -20.59 0.50 9.40
CA LEU A 171 -19.22 0.71 9.85
C LEU A 171 -18.66 2.04 9.34
N THR A 172 -18.79 2.34 8.03
CA THR A 172 -18.25 3.59 7.46
C THR A 172 -18.91 4.85 8.00
N GLU A 173 -20.17 4.78 8.41
CA GLU A 173 -20.90 5.95 8.92
C GLU A 173 -20.60 6.28 10.38
N ARG A 174 -20.28 5.28 11.21
CA ARG A 174 -20.31 5.44 12.68
C ARG A 174 -19.07 4.98 13.41
N LEU A 175 -18.32 4.04 12.84
CA LEU A 175 -17.29 3.30 13.58
C LEU A 175 -15.93 3.32 12.90
N LEU A 176 -15.89 3.64 11.60
CA LEU A 176 -14.68 3.74 10.81
C LEU A 176 -14.07 5.12 10.95
N LYS A 177 -12.80 5.16 11.30
CA LYS A 177 -11.96 6.33 11.26
C LYS A 177 -10.83 6.13 10.27
N VAL A 178 -10.74 7.03 9.31
CA VAL A 178 -9.62 7.15 8.39
C VAL A 178 -8.48 7.94 9.02
N LEU A 179 -7.29 7.36 8.96
CA LEU A 179 -6.06 7.91 9.50
C LEU A 179 -5.21 8.37 8.31
N VAL A 180 -4.92 9.66 8.25
CA VAL A 180 -4.31 10.30 7.08
C VAL A 180 -2.79 10.38 7.17
N SER A 181 -2.20 9.92 8.28
CA SER A 181 -0.75 9.96 8.50
C SER A 181 -0.22 8.73 9.25
N ARG A 182 1.09 8.47 9.07
CA ARG A 182 1.83 7.45 9.81
C ARG A 182 1.79 7.68 11.32
N SER A 183 2.04 8.91 11.75
CA SER A 183 2.04 9.27 13.17
C SER A 183 0.67 9.02 13.81
N GLU A 184 -0.41 9.36 13.11
CA GLU A 184 -1.77 9.08 13.60
C GLU A 184 -2.04 7.58 13.70
N THR A 185 -1.61 6.81 12.70
CA THR A 185 -1.75 5.35 12.67
C THR A 185 -1.02 4.69 13.83
N TYR A 186 0.23 5.07 14.09
CA TYR A 186 1.00 4.53 15.22
C TYR A 186 0.41 4.92 16.57
N ASN A 187 -0.10 6.15 16.71
CA ASN A 187 -0.75 6.56 17.95
C ASN A 187 -2.04 5.75 18.22
N VAL A 188 -2.82 5.44 17.18
CA VAL A 188 -3.98 4.54 17.31
C VAL A 188 -3.52 3.12 17.69
N ALA A 189 -2.48 2.60 17.03
CA ALA A 189 -1.94 1.26 17.33
C ALA A 189 -1.53 1.14 18.80
N LYS A 190 -0.77 2.11 19.32
CA LYS A 190 -0.35 2.16 20.73
C LYS A 190 -1.55 2.16 21.69
N ARG A 191 -2.57 2.98 21.40
CA ARG A 191 -3.81 3.00 22.21
C ARG A 191 -4.52 1.66 22.19
N MET A 192 -4.63 1.01 21.03
CA MET A 192 -5.25 -0.31 20.93
C MET A 192 -4.49 -1.37 21.73
N LEU A 193 -3.15 -1.32 21.69
CA LEU A 193 -2.32 -2.20 22.51
C LEU A 193 -2.58 -1.97 24.00
N GLN A 194 -2.61 -0.72 24.47
CA GLN A 194 -2.91 -0.40 25.87
C GLN A 194 -4.32 -0.83 26.28
N GLU A 195 -5.34 -0.51 25.47
CA GLU A 195 -6.74 -0.92 25.73
C GLU A 195 -6.88 -2.44 25.85
N GLN A 196 -6.10 -3.20 25.08
CA GLN A 196 -6.09 -4.65 25.16
C GLN A 196 -5.56 -5.15 26.52
N LEU A 197 -4.53 -4.50 27.08
CA LEU A 197 -3.97 -4.86 28.38
C LEU A 197 -4.95 -4.59 29.52
N ASP A 198 -5.78 -3.56 29.39
CA ASP A 198 -6.79 -3.21 30.39
C ASP A 198 -8.05 -4.10 30.31
N SER A 199 -8.17 -4.94 29.27
CA SER A 199 -9.35 -5.81 29.07
C SER A 199 -9.32 -7.05 29.99
N THR A 200 -10.43 -7.35 30.67
CA THR A 200 -10.51 -8.50 31.58
C THR A 200 -10.62 -9.82 30.80
N GLY A 201 -9.65 -10.75 30.95
CA GLY A 201 -9.72 -12.11 30.39
C GLY A 201 -8.44 -12.56 29.66
N TYR A 202 -8.55 -13.55 28.76
CA TYR A 202 -7.43 -13.99 27.89
C TYR A 202 -7.26 -13.03 26.71
N SER A 203 -6.38 -12.04 26.86
CA SER A 203 -6.07 -11.08 25.82
C SER A 203 -5.32 -11.74 24.65
N GLU A 204 -5.87 -11.62 23.45
CA GLU A 204 -5.26 -12.09 22.20
C GLU A 204 -5.02 -10.92 21.24
N LEU A 205 -3.81 -10.85 20.69
CA LEU A 205 -3.38 -9.85 19.71
C LEU A 205 -3.05 -10.55 18.39
N TRP A 206 -3.51 -9.99 17.28
CA TRP A 206 -3.15 -10.47 15.95
C TRP A 206 -2.51 -9.35 15.14
N THR A 207 -1.35 -9.63 14.56
CA THR A 207 -0.61 -8.65 13.78
C THR A 207 -0.17 -9.27 12.47
N CYS A 208 -0.27 -8.55 11.36
CA CYS A 208 0.53 -8.82 10.16
C CYS A 208 1.43 -7.63 9.90
N MET A 209 2.72 -7.91 9.76
CA MET A 209 3.71 -6.90 9.44
C MET A 209 4.19 -7.02 8.01
N LEU A 210 4.46 -5.86 7.41
CA LEU A 210 4.98 -5.75 6.05
C LEU A 210 6.46 -5.34 5.98
N PHE A 211 7.00 -4.69 7.02
CA PHE A 211 8.39 -4.22 7.01
C PHE A 211 8.99 -4.14 8.42
N GLU A 212 10.21 -4.66 8.59
CA GLU A 212 11.14 -4.25 9.66
C GLU A 212 12.24 -3.43 9.02
N GLY A 213 12.34 -2.13 9.33
CA GLY A 213 13.38 -1.32 8.70
C GLY A 213 13.35 0.17 8.98
N GLU A 214 13.38 0.58 10.24
CA GLU A 214 14.07 1.84 10.58
C GLU A 214 15.14 1.55 11.63
N ARG A 215 16.40 1.82 11.28
CA ARG A 215 17.58 1.65 12.15
C ARG A 215 17.61 2.62 13.36
N LYS A 216 16.56 3.40 13.58
CA LYS A 216 16.34 4.23 14.78
C LYS A 216 14.84 4.31 15.09
N PRO A 217 14.31 3.42 15.95
CA PRO A 217 12.93 3.50 16.39
C PRO A 217 12.81 4.64 17.39
N ILE A 218 12.26 5.78 16.98
CA ILE A 218 11.69 6.71 17.96
C ILE A 218 10.23 6.28 18.09
N GLU A 219 9.96 5.50 19.14
CA GLU A 219 8.62 5.12 19.61
C GLU A 219 7.74 4.38 18.58
N ASP A 220 8.25 3.32 17.96
CA ASP A 220 7.43 2.42 17.13
C ASP A 220 6.49 1.57 18.00
N TYR A 221 5.29 1.23 17.50
CA TYR A 221 4.33 0.36 18.20
C TYR A 221 4.90 -1.05 18.44
N LEU A 222 5.96 -1.44 17.73
CA LEU A 222 6.69 -2.69 17.95
C LEU A 222 7.44 -2.74 19.28
N SER A 223 7.96 -1.60 19.75
CA SER A 223 8.56 -1.54 21.08
C SER A 223 7.50 -1.89 22.13
N THR A 224 6.31 -1.31 22.01
CA THR A 224 5.16 -1.64 22.86
C THR A 224 4.77 -3.10 22.73
N LEU A 225 4.77 -3.68 21.52
CA LEU A 225 4.49 -5.11 21.37
C LEU A 225 5.53 -5.99 22.07
N TYR A 226 6.82 -5.63 22.00
CA TYR A 226 7.89 -6.37 22.67
C TYR A 226 7.81 -6.23 24.19
N GLU A 227 7.51 -5.05 24.71
CA GLU A 227 7.18 -4.83 26.12
C GLU A 227 6.00 -5.72 26.54
N ILE A 228 4.96 -5.85 25.72
CA ILE A 228 3.83 -6.75 25.99
C ILE A 228 4.27 -8.21 26.07
N ILE A 229 5.15 -8.66 25.16
CA ILE A 229 5.69 -10.02 25.21
C ILE A 229 6.47 -10.24 26.51
N GLU A 230 7.22 -9.25 26.98
CA GLU A 230 8.07 -9.36 28.18
C GLU A 230 7.28 -9.28 29.49
N GLU A 231 6.37 -8.32 29.59
CA GLU A 231 5.73 -7.95 30.86
C GLU A 231 4.40 -8.67 31.10
N TYR A 232 3.73 -9.16 30.06
CA TYR A 232 2.38 -9.73 30.16
C TYR A 232 2.34 -11.19 29.66
N SER A 233 2.40 -12.12 30.61
CA SER A 233 2.49 -13.57 30.33
C SER A 233 1.15 -14.21 29.95
N ASP A 234 0.03 -13.54 30.23
CA ASP A 234 -1.34 -13.95 29.92
C ASP A 234 -1.80 -13.50 28.53
N VAL A 235 -1.09 -12.56 27.90
CA VAL A 235 -1.38 -12.09 26.55
C VAL A 235 -0.80 -13.04 25.52
N ARG A 236 -1.64 -13.54 24.61
CA ARG A 236 -1.23 -14.33 23.44
C ARG A 236 -1.13 -13.45 22.21
N ILE A 237 -0.08 -13.63 21.43
CA ILE A 237 0.27 -12.84 20.27
C ILE A 237 0.40 -13.74 19.04
N HIS A 238 -0.32 -13.41 17.98
CA HIS A 238 -0.24 -14.02 16.66
C HIS A 238 0.47 -13.06 15.71
N ARG A 239 1.65 -13.46 15.21
CA ARG A 239 2.56 -12.66 14.38
C ARG A 239 2.67 -13.25 12.98
N ALA A 240 1.84 -12.76 12.07
CA ALA A 240 2.02 -12.93 10.64
C ALA A 240 3.08 -11.95 10.13
N MET A 241 4.00 -12.45 9.30
CA MET A 241 5.07 -11.65 8.71
C MET A 241 5.03 -11.85 7.21
N ASN A 242 4.70 -10.79 6.48
CA ASN A 242 4.86 -10.75 5.03
C ASN A 242 6.12 -9.92 4.73
N LEU A 243 7.26 -10.57 4.73
CA LEU A 243 8.57 -9.96 4.52
C LEU A 243 9.27 -10.62 3.33
N SER A 244 10.32 -9.97 2.81
CA SER A 244 11.22 -10.66 1.89
C SER A 244 11.82 -11.89 2.60
N VAL A 245 12.11 -12.98 1.88
CA VAL A 245 12.62 -14.22 2.51
C VAL A 245 13.78 -13.98 3.50
N PRO A 246 14.81 -13.17 3.16
CA PRO A 246 15.86 -12.81 4.12
C PRO A 246 15.36 -12.05 5.35
N ASP A 247 14.43 -11.10 5.16
CA ASP A 247 13.89 -10.28 6.25
C ASP A 247 12.99 -11.11 7.17
N PHE A 248 12.15 -11.99 6.60
CA PHE A 248 11.36 -12.98 7.33
C PHE A 248 12.25 -13.87 8.20
N ALA A 249 13.31 -14.43 7.61
CA ALA A 249 14.26 -15.28 8.32
C ALA A 249 14.92 -14.55 9.50
N ASN A 250 15.30 -13.28 9.31
CA ASN A 250 15.92 -12.47 10.36
C ASN A 250 14.94 -12.16 11.49
N ALA A 251 13.73 -11.67 11.16
CA ALA A 251 12.70 -11.31 12.13
C ALA A 251 12.25 -12.53 12.95
N ALA A 252 11.98 -13.66 12.29
CA ALA A 252 11.59 -14.89 12.97
C ALA A 252 12.71 -15.40 13.91
N ARG A 253 13.96 -15.47 13.44
CA ARG A 253 15.10 -15.91 14.27
C ARG A 253 15.35 -14.99 15.46
N PHE A 254 15.11 -13.69 15.33
CA PHE A 254 15.16 -12.76 16.46
C PHE A 254 14.15 -13.14 17.54
N LEU A 255 12.89 -13.41 17.17
CA LEU A 255 11.87 -13.84 18.13
C LEU A 255 12.22 -15.19 18.78
N PHE A 256 12.71 -16.17 18.01
CA PHE A 256 13.16 -17.46 18.55
C PHE A 256 14.27 -17.32 19.59
N ARG A 257 15.24 -16.42 19.35
CA ARG A 257 16.33 -16.17 20.30
C ARG A 257 15.86 -15.42 21.54
N LYS A 258 14.97 -14.46 21.38
CA LYS A 258 14.57 -13.55 22.46
C LYS A 258 13.45 -14.13 23.33
N TYR A 259 12.53 -14.89 22.75
CA TYR A 259 11.33 -15.39 23.43
C TYR A 259 11.07 -16.89 23.21
N PRO A 260 12.06 -17.79 23.42
CA PRO A 260 11.92 -19.21 23.14
C PRO A 260 10.79 -19.87 23.93
N GLU A 261 10.72 -19.60 25.25
CA GLU A 261 9.69 -20.18 26.14
C GLU A 261 8.28 -19.71 25.76
N ALA A 262 8.14 -18.45 25.33
CA ALA A 262 6.86 -17.90 24.90
C ALA A 262 6.35 -18.53 23.61
N ILE A 263 7.28 -18.84 22.69
CA ILE A 263 6.97 -19.54 21.45
C ILE A 263 6.61 -20.98 21.76
N GLU A 264 7.41 -21.70 22.55
CA GLU A 264 7.14 -23.09 22.93
C GLU A 264 5.79 -23.26 23.65
N ALA A 265 5.44 -22.33 24.54
CA ALA A 265 4.14 -22.32 25.23
C ALA A 265 2.95 -21.92 24.32
N GLY A 266 3.20 -21.56 23.06
CA GLY A 266 2.19 -21.09 22.11
C GLY A 266 1.57 -19.73 22.45
N ARG A 267 2.25 -18.96 23.31
CA ARG A 267 1.92 -17.58 23.65
C ARG A 267 2.31 -16.64 22.52
N VAL A 268 3.44 -16.85 21.87
CA VAL A 268 3.85 -16.12 20.67
C VAL A 268 3.82 -17.08 19.47
N ARG A 269 2.87 -16.86 18.56
CA ARG A 269 2.72 -17.69 17.36
C ARG A 269 3.22 -16.97 16.14
N ILE A 270 4.23 -17.53 15.49
CA ILE A 270 4.86 -16.95 14.29
C ILE A 270 4.26 -17.62 13.06
N TYR A 271 3.94 -16.82 12.05
CA TYR A 271 3.36 -17.25 10.78
C TYR A 271 4.05 -16.53 9.62
N ASN A 272 4.21 -17.21 8.49
CA ASN A 272 4.45 -16.53 7.23
C ASN A 272 3.13 -15.98 6.67
N SER A 273 3.19 -14.85 5.97
CA SER A 273 2.04 -14.26 5.28
C SER A 273 2.38 -14.04 3.81
N GLN A 274 1.34 -14.12 2.96
CA GLN A 274 1.40 -13.84 1.53
C GLN A 274 0.81 -12.46 1.18
N VAL A 275 0.32 -11.72 2.17
CA VAL A 275 -0.36 -10.43 1.96
C VAL A 275 0.66 -9.31 2.06
N ALA A 276 1.08 -8.80 0.89
CA ALA A 276 2.21 -7.87 0.79
C ALA A 276 1.89 -6.38 0.76
N ASP A 277 0.63 -6.02 0.94
CA ASP A 277 0.15 -4.66 0.79
C ASP A 277 -0.83 -4.24 1.90
N LEU A 278 -0.85 -5.00 3.01
CA LEU A 278 -1.64 -4.72 4.21
C LEU A 278 -0.87 -5.04 5.49
N GLU A 279 -0.81 -4.05 6.39
CA GLU A 279 -0.36 -4.21 7.77
C GLU A 279 -1.60 -4.12 8.66
N PHE A 280 -1.63 -4.85 9.76
CA PHE A 280 -2.74 -4.72 10.68
C PHE A 280 -2.39 -5.07 12.12
N LEU A 281 -3.24 -4.56 13.00
CA LEU A 281 -3.34 -4.91 14.40
C LEU A 281 -4.82 -5.17 14.70
N LEU A 282 -5.14 -6.40 15.10
CA LEU A 282 -6.48 -6.79 15.54
C LEU A 282 -6.44 -7.10 17.03
N THR A 283 -7.51 -6.67 17.70
CA THR A 283 -7.88 -7.00 19.08
C THR A 283 -9.28 -7.61 19.04
N ARG A 284 -9.83 -8.01 20.19
CA ARG A 284 -11.19 -8.59 20.22
C ARG A 284 -12.29 -7.61 19.80
N SER A 285 -12.09 -6.31 20.03
CA SER A 285 -13.11 -5.28 19.82
C SER A 285 -12.73 -4.23 18.79
N SER A 286 -11.49 -4.24 18.32
CA SER A 286 -10.93 -3.15 17.53
C SER A 286 -10.01 -3.69 16.43
N VAL A 287 -10.08 -3.03 15.29
CA VAL A 287 -9.34 -3.33 14.07
C VAL A 287 -8.56 -2.10 13.68
N LEU A 288 -7.27 -2.27 13.44
CA LEU A 288 -6.44 -1.29 12.75
C LEU A 288 -5.83 -1.95 11.53
N LEU A 289 -6.02 -1.33 10.38
CA LEU A 289 -5.42 -1.73 9.12
C LEU A 289 -4.59 -0.55 8.61
N ALA A 290 -3.41 -0.81 8.08
CA ALA A 290 -2.51 0.20 7.56
C ALA A 290 -2.01 -0.23 6.18
N PHE A 291 -1.98 0.70 5.24
CA PHE A 291 -1.52 0.44 3.88
C PHE A 291 -0.13 1.04 3.69
N PRO A 292 0.90 0.22 3.39
CA PRO A 292 2.24 0.70 3.20
C PRO A 292 2.33 1.50 1.89
N LYS A 293 3.06 2.61 1.88
CA LYS A 293 3.55 3.18 0.62
C LYS A 293 4.73 2.33 0.15
N LYS A 294 4.79 1.99 -1.14
CA LYS A 294 6.03 1.42 -1.71
C LYS A 294 7.16 2.45 -1.55
N PRO A 295 8.30 2.11 -0.93
CA PRO A 295 9.40 3.04 -0.79
C PRO A 295 9.98 3.42 -2.17
N ARG A 296 10.39 4.69 -2.30
CA ARG A 296 10.78 5.31 -3.59
C ARG A 296 12.18 4.93 -4.09
N LYS A 297 13.00 4.22 -3.32
CA LYS A 297 14.37 3.84 -3.71
C LYS A 297 14.66 2.38 -3.32
N THR A 298 15.36 1.67 -4.18
CA THR A 298 15.99 0.38 -3.84
C THR A 298 16.96 0.60 -2.68
N GLY A 299 16.71 -0.05 -1.54
CA GLY A 299 17.48 0.11 -0.30
C GLY A 299 16.98 1.21 0.65
N SER A 300 15.89 1.90 0.32
CA SER A 300 15.16 2.74 1.28
C SER A 300 14.11 1.89 1.98
N HIS A 301 14.31 1.65 3.27
CA HIS A 301 13.29 1.08 4.15
C HIS A 301 12.68 2.25 4.93
N ALA A 302 11.52 2.70 4.47
CA ALA A 302 10.56 3.61 5.10
C ALA A 302 9.68 4.18 3.97
N GLY A 303 8.67 3.43 3.56
CA GLY A 303 7.58 3.97 2.75
C GLY A 303 6.46 4.33 3.70
N GLU A 304 6.21 5.62 3.86
CA GLU A 304 5.13 6.21 4.67
C GLU A 304 3.88 5.31 4.75
N ILE A 305 3.29 5.13 5.94
CA ILE A 305 1.87 4.71 5.98
C ILE A 305 1.12 5.85 5.31
N SER A 306 0.52 5.55 4.17
CA SER A 306 -0.24 6.58 3.45
C SER A 306 -1.61 6.78 4.05
N PHE A 307 -2.16 5.71 4.65
CA PHE A 307 -3.51 5.64 5.14
C PHE A 307 -3.69 4.45 6.10
N GLY A 308 -4.45 4.65 7.18
CA GLY A 308 -4.91 3.59 8.07
C GLY A 308 -6.41 3.62 8.30
N ILE A 309 -7.02 2.45 8.52
CA ILE A 309 -8.42 2.28 8.92
C ILE A 309 -8.44 1.81 10.35
N TYR A 310 -9.05 2.59 11.23
CA TYR A 310 -9.41 2.15 12.57
C TYR A 310 -10.91 1.91 12.66
N CYS A 311 -11.32 0.79 13.24
CA CYS A 311 -12.71 0.47 13.49
C CYS A 311 -12.85 -0.18 14.87
N LYS A 312 -13.82 0.28 15.67
CA LYS A 312 -14.16 -0.34 16.97
C LYS A 312 -15.52 -1.01 16.87
N ASP A 313 -15.51 -2.27 16.45
CA ASP A 313 -16.69 -3.12 16.27
C ASP A 313 -16.32 -4.58 16.53
N GLU A 314 -16.99 -5.23 17.49
CA GLU A 314 -16.66 -6.59 17.94
C GLU A 314 -16.95 -7.65 16.86
N ASP A 315 -18.07 -7.54 16.16
CA ASP A 315 -18.46 -8.50 15.13
C ASP A 315 -17.52 -8.41 13.91
N PHE A 316 -17.16 -7.19 13.52
CA PHE A 316 -16.19 -6.97 12.45
C PHE A 316 -14.79 -7.47 12.85
N ALA A 317 -14.33 -7.17 14.07
CA ALA A 317 -13.06 -7.68 14.59
C ALA A 317 -13.03 -9.22 14.59
N LYS A 318 -14.11 -9.84 15.07
CA LYS A 318 -14.27 -11.30 15.06
C LYS A 318 -14.22 -11.89 13.65
N ASN A 319 -14.91 -11.28 12.68
CA ASN A 319 -14.88 -11.73 11.29
C ASN A 319 -13.47 -11.60 10.68
N LEU A 320 -12.79 -10.47 10.93
CA LEU A 320 -11.42 -10.27 10.47
C LEU A 320 -10.42 -11.25 11.12
N ILE A 321 -10.61 -11.63 12.39
CA ILE A 321 -9.79 -12.66 13.04
C ILE A 321 -10.04 -14.04 12.41
N GLN A 322 -11.27 -14.34 11.96
CA GLN A 322 -11.52 -15.56 11.19
C GLN A 322 -10.79 -15.49 9.84
N TRP A 323 -10.91 -14.38 9.13
CA TRP A 323 -10.20 -14.15 7.86
C TRP A 323 -8.68 -14.12 8.01
N TYR A 324 -8.16 -13.69 9.16
CA TYR A 324 -6.72 -13.70 9.46
C TYR A 324 -6.13 -15.08 9.22
N ARG A 325 -6.81 -16.12 9.72
CA ARG A 325 -6.33 -17.50 9.64
C ARG A 325 -6.48 -18.10 8.25
N THR A 326 -7.44 -17.59 7.47
CA THR A 326 -7.78 -18.14 6.15
C THR A 326 -7.03 -17.44 5.02
N PHE A 327 -6.85 -16.12 5.10
CA PHE A 327 -6.36 -15.29 4.00
C PHE A 327 -5.07 -14.54 4.34
N LEU A 328 -4.86 -14.17 5.61
CA LEU A 328 -3.70 -13.33 5.99
C LEU A 328 -2.48 -14.17 6.37
N VAL A 329 -2.67 -15.44 6.70
CA VAL A 329 -1.62 -16.40 7.00
C VAL A 329 -1.48 -17.39 5.85
N ASP A 330 -0.24 -17.71 5.50
CA ASP A 330 0.03 -18.83 4.59
C ASP A 330 -0.31 -20.16 5.28
N ALA A 331 -1.44 -20.74 4.88
CA ALA A 331 -1.96 -21.97 5.48
C ALA A 331 -1.02 -23.18 5.30
N ARG A 332 -0.06 -23.13 4.36
CA ARG A 332 0.91 -24.22 4.14
C ARG A 332 1.88 -24.38 5.30
N PHE A 333 2.29 -23.27 5.91
CA PHE A 333 3.32 -23.26 6.93
C PHE A 333 2.76 -23.32 8.34
N GLY A 334 1.50 -22.89 8.54
CA GLY A 334 0.87 -22.94 9.86
C GLY A 334 1.63 -22.13 10.92
N TRP A 335 1.42 -22.47 12.20
CA TRP A 335 2.17 -21.87 13.31
C TRP A 335 3.55 -22.53 13.41
N ILE A 336 4.60 -21.71 13.20
CA ILE A 336 6.00 -22.09 13.30
C ILE A 336 6.41 -22.05 14.79
N GLN A 337 6.75 -23.22 15.33
CA GLN A 337 7.03 -23.47 16.75
C GLN A 337 8.48 -23.86 17.00
N THR A 338 9.18 -24.41 16.01
CA THR A 338 10.57 -24.87 16.17
C THR A 338 11.50 -24.26 15.13
N GLU A 339 12.81 -24.22 15.44
CA GLU A 339 13.82 -23.81 14.46
C GLU A 339 13.85 -24.72 13.21
N SER A 340 13.53 -26.01 13.39
CA SER A 340 13.44 -26.96 12.28
C SER A 340 12.31 -26.60 11.33
N GLU A 341 11.12 -26.31 11.86
CA GLU A 341 9.99 -25.82 11.06
C GLU A 341 10.35 -24.50 10.37
N LEU A 342 10.95 -23.55 11.10
CA LEU A 342 11.36 -22.28 10.51
C LEU A 342 12.31 -22.46 9.32
N ASN A 343 13.30 -23.35 9.44
CA ASN A 343 14.24 -23.61 8.35
C ASN A 343 13.54 -24.29 7.15
N ALA A 344 12.57 -25.18 7.38
CA ALA A 344 11.78 -25.77 6.30
C ALA A 344 10.97 -24.71 5.54
N VAL A 345 10.30 -23.81 6.26
CA VAL A 345 9.56 -22.68 5.66
C VAL A 345 10.47 -21.79 4.83
N ILE A 346 11.64 -21.43 5.36
CA ILE A 346 12.60 -20.57 4.65
C ILE A 346 13.06 -21.22 3.35
N ASN A 347 13.43 -22.51 3.39
CA ASN A 347 13.89 -23.23 2.20
C ASN A 347 12.82 -23.27 1.10
N GLU A 348 11.57 -23.57 1.45
CA GLU A 348 10.46 -23.59 0.48
C GLU A 348 10.25 -22.20 -0.16
N LEU A 349 10.27 -21.14 0.64
CA LEU A 349 10.16 -19.76 0.13
C LEU A 349 11.33 -19.37 -0.78
N GLU A 350 12.55 -19.84 -0.50
CA GLU A 350 13.72 -19.61 -1.37
C GLU A 350 13.59 -20.34 -2.72
N GLU A 351 13.09 -21.57 -2.71
CA GLU A 351 12.83 -22.36 -3.93
C GLU A 351 11.78 -21.70 -4.82
N GLU A 352 10.67 -21.23 -4.26
CA GLU A 352 9.62 -20.51 -4.99
C GLU A 352 10.15 -19.23 -5.64
N LYS A 353 10.95 -18.47 -4.90
CA LYS A 353 11.59 -17.25 -5.41
C LYS A 353 12.58 -17.56 -6.53
N PHE A 354 13.19 -18.74 -6.55
CA PHE A 354 14.09 -19.16 -7.60
C PHE A 354 13.34 -19.62 -8.86
N GLN A 355 12.23 -20.34 -8.69
CA GLN A 355 11.37 -20.80 -9.80
C GLN A 355 10.68 -19.62 -10.50
N SER A 356 10.09 -18.70 -9.75
CA SER A 356 9.43 -17.49 -10.28
C SER A 356 10.35 -16.52 -11.03
N LYS A 357 11.68 -16.64 -10.87
CA LYS A 357 12.66 -15.87 -11.67
C LYS A 357 13.00 -16.51 -13.03
N ARG A 358 12.62 -17.76 -13.25
CA ARG A 358 12.87 -18.50 -14.50
C ARG A 358 11.71 -18.41 -15.50
N GLU A 359 10.52 -18.09 -15.02
CA GLU A 359 9.32 -17.77 -15.80
C GLU A 359 9.26 -16.27 -16.11
#